data_AF-A0A534ZGX4-F1
#
_entry.id   AF-A0A534ZGX4-F1
#
_cell.length_a   1.000
_cell.length_b   1.000
_cell.length_c   1.000
_cell.angle_alpha   90.00
_cell.angle_beta   90.00
_cell.angle_gamma   90.00
#
_symmetry.space_group_name_H-M   'P 1'
#
loop_
_entity.id
_entity.type
_entity.pdbx_description
1 polymer ?
#
loop_
_entity_poly.entity_id
_entity_poly.type
_entity_poly.pdbx_seq_one_letter_code
_entity_poly.pdbx_strand_id
1 'polypeptide(L)'
;MTEAEVTTRARTDRDARPMSRKHLGDFHRVSLTPNEVRAIRRQSGLSQAAFAARYGLNARTLQDWEQGRAQPDGPARAYLLVILREPRAVERALAAKG
;
A
#
# COMPACT_ATOMS: atom_id res chain seq x y z
N MET A 1 4.59 26.68 -23.84
CA MET A 1 5.42 26.56 -22.62
C MET A 1 6.18 25.25 -22.74
N THR A 2 7.50 25.26 -22.65
CA THR A 2 8.35 24.07 -22.83
C THR A 2 8.57 23.33 -21.50
N GLU A 3 8.89 22.05 -21.56
CA GLU A 3 9.21 21.24 -20.35
C GLU A 3 10.40 21.84 -19.55
N ALA A 4 11.32 22.52 -20.26
CA ALA A 4 12.42 23.27 -19.67
C ALA A 4 11.95 24.51 -18.88
N GLU A 5 10.96 25.25 -19.40
CA GLU A 5 10.35 26.40 -18.72
C GLU A 5 9.57 25.96 -17.47
N VAL A 6 8.86 24.83 -17.55
CA VAL A 6 8.14 24.24 -16.41
C VAL A 6 9.11 23.85 -15.29
N THR A 7 10.21 23.18 -15.64
CA THR A 7 11.22 22.73 -14.67
C THR A 7 11.92 23.91 -13.98
N THR A 8 12.23 24.96 -14.73
CA THR A 8 12.90 26.15 -14.19
C THR A 8 12.00 26.86 -13.17
N ARG A 9 10.72 27.03 -13.49
CA ARG A 9 9.74 27.66 -12.60
C ARG A 9 9.48 26.83 -11.35
N ALA A 10 9.38 25.51 -11.48
CA ALA A 10 9.20 24.61 -10.35
C ALA A 10 10.38 24.67 -9.35
N ARG A 11 11.62 24.88 -9.82
CA ARG A 11 12.80 24.97 -8.93
C ARG A 11 12.84 26.24 -8.09
N THR A 12 12.27 27.34 -8.60
CA THR A 12 12.25 28.62 -7.88
C THR A 12 11.05 28.77 -6.97
N ASP A 13 9.93 28.11 -7.28
CA ASP A 13 8.77 27.98 -6.38
C ASP A 13 9.21 27.31 -5.08
N ARG A 14 8.90 27.89 -3.91
CA ARG A 14 9.29 27.34 -2.60
C ARG A 14 8.44 26.14 -2.21
N ASP A 15 7.17 26.13 -2.59
CA ASP A 15 6.19 25.12 -2.16
C ASP A 15 6.06 23.97 -3.17
N ALA A 16 6.49 24.18 -4.42
CA ALA A 16 6.43 23.18 -5.50
C ALA A 16 7.80 22.69 -6.00
N ARG A 17 8.86 22.77 -5.17
CA ARG A 17 10.20 22.31 -5.57
C ARG A 17 10.21 20.83 -5.94
N PRO A 18 10.78 20.46 -7.11
CA PRO A 18 11.03 19.06 -7.42
C PRO A 18 11.90 18.43 -6.34
N MET A 19 11.43 17.32 -5.77
CA MET A 19 12.20 16.56 -4.79
C MET A 19 13.53 16.10 -5.39
N SER A 20 14.59 16.13 -4.58
CA SER A 20 15.90 15.64 -5.00
C SER A 20 15.85 14.13 -5.25
N ARG A 21 16.69 13.63 -6.16
CA ARG A 21 16.81 12.19 -6.45
C ARG A 21 17.16 11.37 -5.19
N LYS A 22 17.88 12.01 -4.24
CA LYS A 22 18.21 11.45 -2.92
C LYS A 22 16.94 11.30 -2.05
N HIS A 23 16.12 12.35 -1.97
CA HIS A 23 14.82 12.29 -1.26
C HIS A 23 13.85 11.28 -1.88
N LEU A 24 13.91 11.06 -3.19
CA LEU A 24 13.14 10.00 -3.84
C LEU A 24 13.58 8.59 -3.40
N GLY A 25 14.85 8.39 -3.04
CA GLY A 25 15.40 7.14 -2.54
C GLY A 25 15.05 6.87 -1.07
N ASP A 26 14.74 7.93 -0.31
CA ASP A 26 14.33 7.83 1.10
C ASP A 26 12.91 7.26 1.26
N PHE A 27 12.09 7.27 0.20
CA PHE A 27 10.81 6.59 0.21
C PHE A 27 11.05 5.07 0.27
N HIS A 28 10.81 4.50 1.45
CA HIS A 28 10.89 3.07 1.65
C HIS A 28 9.82 2.36 0.82
N ARG A 29 10.18 1.97 -0.40
CA ARG A 29 9.34 1.13 -1.27
C ARG A 29 9.37 -0.28 -0.71
N VAL A 30 8.58 -0.51 0.34
CA VAL A 30 8.26 -1.88 0.77
C VAL A 30 7.63 -2.54 -0.44
N SER A 31 8.25 -3.59 -0.97
CA SER A 31 7.63 -4.51 -1.91
C SER A 31 7.12 -5.71 -1.14
N LEU A 32 5.94 -6.24 -1.50
CA LEU A 32 5.43 -7.49 -0.95
C LEU A 32 5.35 -8.51 -2.09
N THR A 33 6.06 -9.61 -1.94
CA THR A 33 5.96 -10.77 -2.82
C THR A 33 4.62 -11.47 -2.63
N PRO A 34 4.16 -12.26 -3.62
CA PRO A 34 2.93 -13.05 -3.50
C PRO A 34 2.91 -13.97 -2.26
N ASN A 35 4.08 -14.52 -1.90
CA ASN A 35 4.22 -15.39 -0.73
C ASN A 35 4.09 -14.61 0.59
N GLU A 36 4.61 -13.39 0.67
CA GLU A 36 4.45 -12.53 1.84
C GLU A 36 3.00 -12.10 2.03
N VAL A 37 2.29 -11.71 0.96
CA VAL A 37 0.86 -11.39 1.03
C VAL A 37 0.06 -12.59 1.56
N ARG A 38 0.35 -13.78 1.04
CA ARG A 38 -0.28 -15.04 1.51
C ARG A 38 0.06 -15.35 2.96
N ALA A 39 1.30 -15.09 3.38
CA ALA A 39 1.75 -15.31 4.75
C ALA A 39 1.01 -14.38 5.74
N ILE A 40 0.84 -13.10 5.40
CA ILE A 40 0.08 -12.13 6.20
C ILE A 40 -1.34 -12.65 6.44
N ARG A 41 -2.04 -13.10 5.40
CA ARG A 41 -3.37 -13.69 5.57
C ARG A 41 -3.33 -14.96 6.43
N ARG A 42 -2.39 -15.86 6.18
CA ARG A 42 -2.32 -17.14 6.90
C ARG A 42 -2.07 -16.95 8.39
N GLN A 43 -1.33 -15.92 8.80
CA GLN A 43 -1.13 -15.59 10.21
C GLN A 43 -2.43 -15.23 10.94
N SER A 44 -3.44 -14.73 10.23
CA SER A 44 -4.75 -14.46 10.82
C SER A 44 -5.64 -15.72 10.93
N GLY A 45 -5.22 -16.86 10.38
CA GLY A 45 -6.01 -18.10 10.35
C GLY A 45 -7.25 -18.06 9.44
N LEU A 46 -7.37 -17.07 8.56
CA LEU A 46 -8.57 -16.85 7.74
C LEU A 46 -8.43 -17.39 6.32
N SER A 47 -9.56 -17.80 5.74
CA SER A 47 -9.67 -18.00 4.29
C SER A 47 -9.49 -16.67 3.53
N GLN A 48 -9.25 -16.72 2.21
CA GLN A 48 -9.15 -15.51 1.40
C GLN A 48 -10.41 -14.64 1.50
N ALA A 49 -11.59 -15.25 1.40
CA ALA A 49 -12.86 -14.54 1.51
C ALA A 49 -13.07 -13.92 2.90
N ALA A 50 -12.77 -14.66 3.98
CA ALA A 50 -12.94 -14.16 5.34
C ALA A 50 -11.94 -13.03 5.67
N PHE A 51 -10.69 -13.13 5.20
CA PHE A 51 -9.71 -12.06 5.35
C PHE A 51 -10.13 -10.81 4.58
N ALA A 52 -10.56 -10.99 3.34
CA ALA A 52 -11.00 -9.89 2.50
C ALA A 52 -12.21 -9.16 3.11
N ALA A 53 -13.23 -9.90 3.56
CA ALA A 53 -14.38 -9.33 4.23
C ALA A 53 -14.01 -8.60 5.53
N ARG A 54 -13.16 -9.20 6.36
CA ARG A 54 -12.74 -8.61 7.64
C ARG A 54 -12.01 -7.28 7.49
N TYR A 55 -11.17 -7.17 6.47
CA TYR A 55 -10.30 -6.01 6.27
C TYR A 55 -10.75 -5.10 5.12
N GLY A 56 -11.97 -5.27 4.60
CA GLY A 56 -12.51 -4.40 3.54
C GLY A 56 -11.74 -4.47 2.22
N LEU A 57 -11.17 -5.63 1.90
CA LEU A 57 -10.49 -5.90 0.63
C LEU A 57 -11.42 -6.64 -0.33
N ASN A 58 -11.15 -6.51 -1.64
CA ASN A 58 -11.78 -7.37 -2.62
C ASN A 58 -11.09 -8.75 -2.62
N ALA A 59 -11.86 -9.83 -2.48
CA ALA A 59 -11.33 -11.20 -2.41
C ALA A 59 -10.59 -11.62 -3.70
N ARG A 60 -11.07 -11.17 -4.87
CA ARG A 60 -10.40 -11.44 -6.15
C ARG A 60 -9.08 -10.70 -6.25
N THR A 61 -9.04 -9.43 -5.84
CA THR A 61 -7.79 -8.65 -5.80
C THR A 61 -6.76 -9.28 -4.86
N LEU A 62 -7.18 -9.72 -3.67
CA LEU A 62 -6.30 -10.45 -2.75
C LEU A 62 -5.77 -11.74 -3.37
N GLN A 63 -6.63 -12.49 -4.07
CA GLN A 63 -6.24 -13.71 -4.78
C GLN A 63 -5.21 -13.41 -5.90
N ASP A 64 -5.43 -12.35 -6.68
CA ASP A 64 -4.50 -11.94 -7.74
C ASP A 64 -3.13 -11.57 -7.17
N TRP A 65 -3.07 -10.92 -6.01
CA TRP A 65 -1.81 -10.65 -5.29
C TRP A 65 -1.14 -11.93 -4.79
N GLU A 66 -1.88 -12.82 -4.12
CA GLU A 66 -1.33 -14.08 -3.59
C GLU A 66 -0.87 -15.06 -4.68
N GLN A 67 -1.34 -14.88 -5.92
CA GLN A 67 -0.95 -15.68 -7.09
C GLN A 67 0.04 -14.94 -8.01
N GLY A 68 0.40 -13.69 -7.69
CA GLY A 68 1.36 -12.91 -8.47
C GLY A 68 0.84 -12.42 -9.82
N ARG A 69 -0.47 -12.44 -10.06
CA ARG A 69 -1.10 -11.86 -11.25
C ARG A 69 -1.15 -10.33 -11.20
N ALA A 70 -1.11 -9.76 -10.00
CA ALA A 70 -1.00 -8.34 -9.73
C ALA A 70 -0.13 -8.10 -8.50
N GLN A 71 0.28 -6.85 -8.28
CA GLN A 71 0.95 -6.44 -7.05
C GLN A 71 0.09 -5.44 -6.27
N PRO A 72 0.11 -5.49 -4.92
CA PRO A 72 -0.50 -4.44 -4.12
C PRO A 72 0.20 -3.11 -4.38
N ASP A 73 -0.56 -2.03 -4.53
CA ASP A 73 -0.05 -0.68 -4.68
C ASP A 73 0.51 -0.12 -3.35
N GLY A 74 0.98 1.12 -3.35
CA GLY A 74 1.59 1.74 -2.16
C GLY A 74 0.68 1.65 -0.91
N PRO A 75 -0.55 2.18 -0.99
CA PRO A 75 -1.52 2.10 0.10
C PRO A 75 -1.84 0.67 0.52
N ALA A 76 -2.08 -0.25 -0.42
CA ALA A 76 -2.39 -1.64 -0.10
C ALA A 76 -1.24 -2.34 0.64
N ARG A 77 0.02 -2.08 0.26
CA ARG A 77 1.19 -2.64 0.96
C ARG A 77 1.30 -2.10 2.38
N ALA A 78 1.15 -0.78 2.56
CA ALA A 78 1.15 -0.19 3.89
C ALA A 78 0.02 -0.78 4.74
N TYR A 79 -1.18 -0.94 4.16
CA TYR A 79 -2.32 -1.48 4.87
C TYR A 79 -2.12 -2.95 5.28
N LEU A 80 -1.62 -3.81 4.39
CA LEU A 80 -1.26 -5.20 4.72
C LEU A 80 -0.22 -5.28 5.84
N LEU A 81 0.75 -4.37 5.86
CA LEU A 81 1.74 -4.28 6.94
C LEU A 81 1.14 -3.83 8.29
N VAL A 82 0.14 -2.93 8.26
CA VAL A 82 -0.57 -2.52 9.47
C VAL A 82 -1.44 -3.67 9.98
N ILE A 83 -2.14 -4.40 9.11
CA ILE A 83 -2.88 -5.61 9.48
C ILE A 83 -1.97 -6.65 10.13
N LEU A 84 -0.78 -6.86 9.57
CA LEU A 84 0.20 -7.80 10.11
C LEU A 84 0.63 -7.44 11.54
N ARG A 85 0.90 -6.14 11.79
CA ARG A 85 1.42 -5.68 13.09
C ARG A 85 0.34 -5.42 14.12
N GLU A 86 -0.78 -4.85 13.70
CA GLU A 86 -1.83 -4.31 14.56
C GLU A 86 -3.24 -4.74 14.12
N PRO A 87 -3.52 -6.05 13.97
CA PRO A 87 -4.79 -6.54 13.41
C PRO A 87 -6.00 -6.05 14.21
N ARG A 88 -5.90 -6.05 15.55
CA ARG A 88 -6.97 -5.58 16.45
C ARG A 88 -7.25 -4.09 16.30
N ALA A 89 -6.24 -3.27 16.01
CA ALA A 89 -6.45 -1.84 15.83
C ALA A 89 -7.23 -1.56 14.54
N VAL A 90 -6.88 -2.28 13.46
CA VAL A 90 -7.61 -2.22 12.19
C VAL A 90 -9.05 -2.70 12.37
N GLU A 91 -9.26 -3.85 13.02
CA GLU A 91 -10.59 -4.38 13.30
C GLU A 91 -11.46 -3.37 14.08
N ARG A 92 -10.92 -2.73 15.14
CA ARG A 92 -11.64 -1.68 15.88
C ARG A 92 -11.97 -0.47 15.01
N ALA A 93 -11.02 -0.01 14.19
CA ALA A 93 -11.22 1.15 13.33
C ALA A 93 -12.30 0.91 12.26
N LEU A 94 -12.41 -0.32 11.75
CA LEU A 94 -13.43 -0.70 10.77
C LEU A 94 -14.78 -1.00 11.40
N ALA A 95 -14.82 -1.52 12.63
CA ALA A 95 -16.07 -1.82 13.35
C ALA A 95 -16.86 -0.56 13.74
N ALA A 96 -16.22 0.61 13.82
CA ALA A 96 -16.87 1.89 14.14
C ALA A 96 -17.73 2.46 12.98
N LYS A 97 -17.84 1.76 11.85
CA LYS A 97 -18.81 2.06 10.79
C LYS A 97 -20.04 1.18 10.92
N GLY A 98 -21.03 1.68 11.67
CA GLY A 98 -22.44 1.31 11.63
C GLY A 98 -23.26 2.56 11.41
#